data_AF-A0A1G7E8B7-F1
#
_entry.id   AF-A0A1G7E8B7-F1
#
_cell.length_a   1.000
_cell.length_b   1.000
_cell.length_c   1.000
_cell.angle_alpha   90.00
_cell.angle_beta   90.00
_cell.angle_gamma   90.00
#
_symmetry.space_group_name_H-M   'P 1'
#
loop_
_entity.id
_entity.type
_entity.pdbx_description
1 polymer ?
#
loop_
_entity_poly.entity_id
_entity_poly.type
_entity_poly.pdbx_seq_one_letter_code
_entity_poly.pdbx_strand_id
1 'polypeptide(L)' 'EISPKQNKYKSLQVDELWTFVGKKKNKKWLIYAYSFETKEIEAWVWGKRNIKTAQKLREKIEEIGREF' A
#
# COMPACT_ATOMS: atom_id res chain seq x y z
N GLU A 1 1.45 15.30 3.12
CA GLU A 1 1.13 14.65 1.84
C GLU A 1 2.35 13.90 1.34
N ILE A 2 2.16 12.76 0.69
CA ILE A 2 3.24 12.01 0.04
C ILE A 2 3.24 12.46 -1.41
N SER A 3 4.26 13.21 -1.81
CA SER A 3 4.45 13.66 -3.20
C SER A 3 5.36 12.69 -3.94
N PRO A 4 4.97 12.23 -5.16
CA PRO A 4 5.78 11.29 -5.92
C PRO A 4 7.08 11.96 -6.40
N LYS A 5 8.22 11.28 -6.19
CA LYS A 5 9.56 11.79 -6.58
C LYS A 5 9.93 11.52 -8.03
N GLN A 6 9.29 10.55 -8.69
CA GLN A 6 9.61 10.17 -10.06
C GLN A 6 8.34 9.81 -10.85
N ASN A 7 8.45 9.77 -12.18
CA ASN A 7 7.31 9.67 -13.10
C ASN A 7 7.04 8.24 -13.60
N LYS A 8 8.03 7.34 -13.53
CA LYS A 8 7.90 5.90 -13.88
C LYS A 8 8.85 5.07 -13.02
N TYR A 9 8.31 4.03 -12.40
CA TYR A 9 9.04 3.10 -11.57
C TYR A 9 8.93 1.72 -12.19
N LYS A 10 10.05 1.00 -12.33
CA LYS A 10 10.09 -0.30 -13.03
C LYS A 10 9.29 -1.40 -12.34
N SER A 11 9.09 -1.30 -11.02
CA SER A 11 8.32 -2.29 -10.26
C SER A 11 7.93 -1.73 -8.89
N LEU A 12 6.62 -1.67 -8.60
CA LEU A 12 6.11 -1.54 -7.24
C LEU A 12 5.97 -2.93 -6.63
N GLN A 13 6.59 -3.14 -5.48
CA GLN A 13 6.40 -4.36 -4.70
C GLN A 13 5.22 -4.17 -3.76
N VAL A 14 4.20 -5.02 -3.90
CA VAL A 14 3.07 -5.06 -2.96
C VAL A 14 3.29 -6.19 -1.97
N ASP A 15 3.14 -5.88 -0.69
CA ASP A 15 3.22 -6.88 0.38
C ASP A 15 2.08 -6.69 1.40
N GLU A 16 1.75 -7.77 2.11
CA GLU A 16 0.71 -7.79 3.14
C GLU A 16 1.29 -8.21 4.50
N LEU A 17 1.03 -7.40 5.53
CA LEU A 17 1.32 -7.75 6.92
C LEU A 17 0.05 -7.66 7.78
N TRP A 18 0.00 -8.46 8.83
CA TRP A 18 -1.06 -8.38 9.82
C TRP A 18 -0.51 -8.09 11.20
N THR A 19 -1.22 -7.28 11.96
CA THR A 19 -0.89 -6.94 13.34
C THR A 19 -2.16 -6.78 14.18
N PHE A 20 -1.99 -6.56 15.48
CA PHE A 20 -3.07 -6.26 16.40
C PHE A 20 -2.98 -4.81 16.84
N VAL A 21 -4.10 -4.08 16.79
CA VAL A 21 -4.17 -2.70 17.26
C VAL A 21 -4.82 -2.65 18.64
N GLY A 22 -4.01 -2.35 19.66
CA GLY A 22 -4.41 -2.25 21.06
C GLY A 22 -4.68 -3.61 21.73
N LYS A 23 -5.71 -4.34 21.29
CA LYS A 23 -6.09 -5.66 21.84
C LYS A 23 -5.86 -6.76 20.80
N LYS A 24 -5.43 -7.96 21.23
CA LYS A 24 -5.19 -9.13 20.35
C LYS A 24 -6.42 -9.58 19.54
N LYS A 25 -7.64 -9.24 19.97
CA LYS A 25 -8.86 -9.51 19.16
C LYS A 25 -9.00 -8.59 17.95
N ASN A 26 -8.30 -7.46 17.93
CA ASN A 26 -8.38 -6.46 16.87
C ASN A 26 -7.30 -6.69 15.80
N LYS A 27 -7.36 -7.84 15.12
CA LYS A 27 -6.47 -8.12 13.99
C LYS A 27 -6.75 -7.16 12.83
N LYS A 28 -5.71 -6.53 12.31
CA LYS A 28 -5.75 -5.61 11.17
C LYS A 28 -4.72 -6.05 10.13
N TRP A 29 -5.09 -5.89 8.87
CA TRP A 29 -4.21 -6.11 7.73
C TRP A 29 -3.75 -4.78 7.19
N LEU A 30 -2.46 -4.63 6.98
CA LEU A 30 -1.84 -3.54 6.26
C LEU A 30 -1.35 -4.11 4.93
N ILE A 31 -1.81 -3.52 3.84
CA ILE A 31 -1.27 -3.78 2.51
C ILE A 31 -0.58 -2.49 2.09
N TYR A 32 0.64 -2.59 1.59
CA TYR A 32 1.42 -1.43 1.17
C TYR A 32 2.13 -1.68 -0.15
N ALA A 33 2.34 -0.60 -0.89
CA ALA A 33 3.14 -0.57 -2.11
C ALA A 33 4.47 0.11 -1.80
N TYR A 34 5.55 -0.64 -1.98
CA TYR A 34 6.91 -0.22 -1.78
C TYR A 34 7.60 -0.03 -3.13
N SER A 35 8.31 1.08 -3.26
CA SER A 35 9.13 1.35 -4.41
C SER A 35 10.59 1.05 -4.11
N PHE A 36 11.18 0.14 -4.89
CA PHE A 36 12.61 -0.17 -4.77
C PHE A 36 13.51 1.01 -5.14
N GLU A 37 13.04 1.87 -6.07
CA GLU A 37 13.84 2.97 -6.60
C GLU A 37 13.95 4.14 -5.60
N THR A 38 12.85 4.52 -4.96
CA THR A 38 12.86 5.55 -3.91
C THR A 38 13.16 5.00 -2.52
N LYS A 39 13.07 3.68 -2.33
CA LYS A 39 13.14 3.01 -1.03
C LYS A 39 12.08 3.50 -0.03
N GLU A 40 10.90 3.86 -0.55
CA GLU A 40 9.82 4.46 0.22
C GLU A 40 8.50 3.67 0.04
N ILE A 41 7.63 3.77 1.05
CA ILE A 41 6.24 3.32 0.95
C ILE A 41 5.43 4.44 0.33
N GLU A 42 4.86 4.17 -0.85
CA GLU A 42 4.18 5.21 -1.63
C GLU A 42 2.67 5.22 -1.39
N ALA A 43 2.09 4.03 -1.19
CA ALA A 43 0.69 3.88 -0.86
C ALA A 43 0.51 2.76 0.17
N TRP A 44 -0.49 2.89 1.02
CA TRP A 44 -0.86 1.86 1.98
C TRP A 44 -2.33 1.93 2.35
N VAL A 45 -2.86 0.81 2.84
CA VAL A 45 -4.25 0.70 3.29
C VAL A 45 -4.36 -0.26 4.48
N TRP A 46 -5.10 0.18 5.50
CA TRP A 46 -5.54 -0.68 6.60
C TRP A 46 -6.90 -1.29 6.29
N GLY A 47 -7.08 -2.58 6.60
CA GLY A 47 -8.34 -3.25 6.36
C GLY A 47 -8.41 -4.69 6.85
N LYS A 48 -9.25 -5.46 6.16
CA LYS A 48 -9.36 -6.91 6.26
C LYS A 48 -8.61 -7.54 5.09
N ARG A 49 -8.20 -8.81 5.20
CA ARG A 49 -7.68 -9.58 4.07
C ARG A 49 -8.80 -9.92 3.08
N ASN A 50 -9.06 -9.02 2.14
CA ASN A 50 -10.04 -9.25 1.09
C ASN A 50 -9.70 -8.41 -0.14
N ILE A 51 -10.32 -8.76 -1.26
CA ILE A 51 -10.10 -8.11 -2.55
C ILE A 51 -10.46 -6.61 -2.52
N LYS A 52 -11.45 -6.22 -1.71
CA LYS A 52 -11.86 -4.81 -1.57
C LYS A 52 -10.74 -3.96 -0.97
N THR A 53 -9.98 -4.49 -0.01
CA THR A 53 -8.82 -3.78 0.56
C THR A 53 -7.70 -3.65 -0.49
N ALA A 54 -7.46 -4.68 -1.31
CA ALA A 54 -6.47 -4.60 -2.40
C ALA A 54 -6.88 -3.60 -3.49
N GLN A 55 -8.17 -3.58 -3.87
CA GLN A 55 -8.72 -2.60 -4.81
C GLN A 55 -8.50 -1.15 -4.33
N LYS A 56 -8.73 -0.89 -3.05
CA LYS A 56 -8.44 0.43 -2.44
C LYS A 56 -6.97 0.82 -2.51
N LEU A 57 -6.06 -0.14 -2.39
CA LEU A 57 -4.64 0.15 -2.57
C LEU A 57 -4.34 0.53 -4.03
N ARG A 58 -4.93 -0.19 -4.98
CA ARG A 58 -4.79 0.09 -6.41
C ARG A 58 -5.32 1.49 -6.76
N GLU A 59 -6.52 1.83 -6.29
CA GLU A 59 -7.11 3.16 -6.48
C GLU A 59 -6.15 4.26 -5.96
N LYS A 60 -5.55 4.07 -4.78
CA LYS A 60 -4.55 5.00 -4.23
C LYS A 60 -3.30 5.14 -5.09
N ILE A 61 -2.84 4.05 -5.72
CA ILE A 61 -1.67 4.07 -6.60
C ILE A 61 -1.99 4.82 -7.90
N GLU A 62 -3.18 4.57 -8.47
CA GLU A 62 -3.68 5.25 -9.67
C GLU A 62 -3.87 6.76 -9.42
N GLU A 63 -4.37 7.16 -8.24
CA GLU A 63 -4.49 8.57 -7.82
C GLU A 63 -3.13 9.30 -7.77
N ILE A 64 -2.05 8.59 -7.46
CA ILE A 64 -0.68 9.15 -7.41
C ILE A 64 -0.07 9.24 -8.83
N GLY A 65 -0.81 8.85 -9.88
CA GLY A 65 -0.37 8.88 -11.26
C GLY A 65 0.62 7.76 -11.61
N ARG A 66 0.56 6.63 -10.90
CA ARG A 66 1.39 5.46 -11.15
C ARG A 66 0.60 4.38 -11.86
N GLU A 67 1.18 3.81 -12.91
CA GLU A 67 0.67 2.59 -13.54
C GLU A 67 1.26 1.36 -12.84
N PHE A 68 0.46 0.29 -12.76
CA PHE A 68 0.80 -0.99 -12.12
C PHE A 68 1.20 -2.02 -13.18
#